data_AF-A0AA42TYT4-F1
#
_entry.id   AF-A0AA42TYT4-F1
#
_cell.length_a   1.000
_cell.length_b   1.000
_cell.length_c   1.000
_cell.angle_alpha   90.00
_cell.angle_beta   90.00
_cell.angle_gamma   90.00
#
_symmetry.space_group_name_H-M   'P 1'
#
loop_
_entity.id
_entity.type
_entity.pdbx_description
1 polymer ?
#
loop_
_entity_poly.entity_id
_entity_poly.type
_entity_poly.pdbx_seq_one_letter_code
_entity_poly.pdbx_strand_id
1 'polypeptide(L)' 'MSKTTPVALAAKAEEPTTEKVKLIANHTHAGKACKAGDEIAVTPNEKAWLIRRKKIDGPITEQPAAAADK' A
#
# COMPACT_ATOMS: atom_id res chain seq x y z
N MET A 1 -19.34 -36.37 26.09
CA MET A 1 -18.09 -35.60 25.95
C MET A 1 -18.31 -34.52 24.91
N SER A 2 -18.14 -33.28 25.35
CA SER A 2 -17.88 -32.01 24.62
C SER A 2 -18.47 -31.80 23.21
N LYS A 3 -19.52 -30.97 23.15
CA LYS A 3 -19.96 -30.22 21.96
C LYS A 3 -19.18 -28.88 21.88
N THR A 4 -19.06 -28.34 20.65
CA THR A 4 -18.72 -26.93 20.29
C THR A 4 -17.21 -26.62 20.34
N THR A 5 -16.50 -26.22 19.26
CA THR A 5 -16.70 -25.04 18.40
C THR A 5 -15.68 -25.07 17.22
N PRO A 6 -16.03 -24.80 15.94
CA PRO A 6 -15.04 -24.28 15.01
C PRO A 6 -14.99 -22.75 15.16
N VAL A 7 -13.90 -22.23 15.75
CA VAL A 7 -13.56 -20.80 15.66
C VAL A 7 -13.19 -20.54 14.20
N ALA A 8 -14.18 -20.14 13.42
CA ALA A 8 -13.97 -19.40 12.18
C ALA A 8 -13.63 -17.97 12.59
N LEU A 9 -12.34 -17.72 12.86
CA LEU A 9 -11.83 -16.36 12.91
C LEU A 9 -11.79 -15.86 11.46
N ALA A 10 -12.91 -15.31 11.01
CA ALA A 10 -12.95 -14.45 9.84
C ALA A 10 -12.11 -13.22 10.17
N ALA A 11 -10.80 -13.32 9.92
CA ALA A 11 -9.93 -12.17 9.78
C ALA A 11 -10.45 -11.42 8.55
N LYS A 12 -11.34 -10.47 8.82
CA LYS A 12 -11.74 -9.43 7.90
C LYS A 12 -10.46 -8.63 7.63
N ALA A 13 -9.69 -9.10 6.64
CA ALA A 13 -8.48 -8.47 6.19
C ALA A 13 -8.88 -7.07 5.72
N GLU A 14 -8.61 -6.08 6.56
CA GLU A 14 -8.61 -4.67 6.16
C GLU A 14 -7.84 -4.61 4.84
N GLU A 15 -8.56 -4.26 3.78
CA GLU A 15 -7.98 -4.18 2.45
C GLU A 15 -6.80 -3.20 2.53
N PRO A 16 -5.58 -3.62 2.18
CA PRO A 16 -4.43 -2.73 2.26
C PRO A 16 -4.72 -1.56 1.32
N THR A 17 -4.91 -0.38 1.90
CA THR A 17 -5.17 0.86 1.15
C THR A 17 -3.91 1.13 0.33
N THR A 18 -3.98 0.88 -0.97
CA THR A 18 -2.87 1.11 -1.90
C THR A 18 -3.17 2.32 -2.77
N GLU A 19 -2.18 3.18 -2.95
CA GLU A 19 -2.24 4.36 -3.79
C GLU A 19 -1.45 4.14 -5.07
N LYS A 20 -1.99 4.62 -6.19
CA LYS A 20 -1.24 4.66 -7.45
C LYS A 20 -0.28 5.83 -7.43
N VAL A 21 1.01 5.55 -7.60
CA VAL A 21 2.08 6.54 -7.70
C VAL A 21 2.84 6.37 -8.99
N LYS A 22 3.22 7.49 -9.61
CA LYS A 22 4.01 7.50 -10.84
C LYS A 22 5.50 7.53 -10.50
N LEU A 23 6.23 6.55 -11.00
CA LEU A 23 7.69 6.49 -10.86
C LEU A 23 8.35 7.60 -11.68
N ILE A 24 9.35 8.28 -11.12
CA ILE A 24 10.26 9.17 -11.85
C ILE A 24 11.58 8.49 -12.20
N ALA A 25 11.84 7.32 -11.63
CA ALA A 25 13.05 6.56 -11.86
C ALA A 25 12.75 5.06 -11.85
N ASN A 26 13.56 4.28 -12.56
CA ASN A 26 13.42 2.83 -12.60
C ASN A 26 13.51 2.24 -11.18
N HIS A 27 12.61 1.30 -10.89
CA HIS A 27 12.48 0.63 -9.60
C HIS A 27 11.89 -0.76 -9.79
N THR A 28 12.33 -1.72 -8.98
CA THR A 28 11.72 -3.05 -8.94
C THR A 28 10.65 -3.08 -7.86
N HIS A 29 9.39 -3.15 -8.26
CA HIS A 29 8.25 -3.24 -7.35
C HIS A 29 7.64 -4.64 -7.40
N ALA A 30 7.47 -5.29 -6.24
CA ALA A 30 6.94 -6.66 -6.13
C ALA A 30 7.65 -7.69 -7.05
N GLY A 31 8.97 -7.55 -7.25
CA GLY A 31 9.75 -8.41 -8.14
C GLY A 31 9.59 -8.11 -9.64
N LYS A 32 8.79 -7.13 -10.03
CA LYS A 32 8.69 -6.63 -11.42
C LYS A 32 9.51 -5.36 -11.59
N ALA A 33 10.30 -5.30 -12.66
CA ALA A 33 10.99 -4.07 -13.03
C ALA A 33 9.98 -3.06 -13.61
N CYS A 34 9.85 -1.92 -12.96
CA CYS A 34 9.03 -0.78 -13.40
C CYS A 34 9.98 0.35 -13.85
N LYS A 35 9.62 1.03 -14.94
CA LYS A 35 10.41 2.13 -15.50
C LYS A 35 9.88 3.48 -15.00
N ALA A 36 10.71 4.51 -15.13
CA ALA A 36 10.24 5.88 -14.97
C ALA A 36 9.02 6.12 -15.87
N GLY A 37 7.98 6.71 -15.32
CA GLY A 37 6.70 6.96 -15.96
C GLY A 37 5.63 5.90 -15.70
N ASP A 38 5.98 4.70 -15.24
CA ASP A 38 4.98 3.69 -14.85
C ASP A 38 4.27 4.08 -13.56
N GLU A 39 2.98 3.74 -13.49
CA GLU A 39 2.17 3.83 -12.29
C GLU A 39 2.18 2.50 -11.54
N ILE A 40 2.51 2.54 -10.24
CA ILE A 40 2.50 1.37 -9.36
C ILE A 40 1.56 1.62 -8.18
N ALA A 41 0.85 0.58 -7.75
CA ALA A 41 0.02 0.64 -6.55
C ALA A 41 0.86 0.27 -5.32
N VAL A 42 1.03 1.21 -4.40
CA VAL A 42 1.90 1.07 -3.23
C VAL A 42 1.16 1.44 -1.97
N THR A 43 1.51 0.84 -0.84
CA THR A 43 1.00 1.29 0.46
C THR A 43 1.54 2.67 0.84
N PRO A 44 0.92 3.39 1.79
CA PRO A 44 1.41 4.70 2.25
C PRO A 44 2.86 4.64 2.77
N ASN A 45 3.23 3.54 3.43
CA ASN A 45 4.59 3.31 3.91
C ASN A 45 5.59 3.14 2.75
N GLU A 46 5.21 2.39 1.72
CA GLU A 46 6.03 2.24 0.51
C GLU A 46 6.13 3.56 -0.27
N LYS A 47 5.06 4.35 -0.36
CA LYS A 47 5.08 5.69 -0.96
C LYS A 47 6.09 6.59 -0.26
N ALA A 48 6.06 6.68 1.07
CA ALA A 48 7.01 7.45 1.85
C ALA A 48 8.46 6.99 1.60
N TRP A 49 8.68 5.68 1.51
CA TRP A 49 9.98 5.10 1.17
C TRP A 49 10.45 5.47 -0.24
N LEU A 50 9.54 5.45 -1.23
CA LEU A 50 9.82 5.85 -2.61
C LEU A 50 10.16 7.34 -2.72
N ILE A 51 9.44 8.21 -1.99
CA ILE A 51 9.75 9.65 -1.92
C ILE A 51 11.15 9.87 -1.34
N ARG A 52 11.46 9.22 -0.20
CA ARG A 52 12.79 9.30 0.44
C ARG A 52 13.92 8.85 -0.49
N ARG A 53 13.66 7.88 -1.36
CA ARG A 53 14.61 7.38 -2.37
C ARG A 53 14.58 8.16 -3.70
N LYS A 54 13.78 9.23 -3.80
CA LYS A 54 13.57 10.01 -5.04
C LYS A 54 13.16 9.13 -6.22
N LYS A 55 12.29 8.14 -5.96
CA LYS A 55 11.75 7.22 -6.98
C LYS A 55 10.40 7.65 -7.52
N ILE A 56 9.68 8.51 -6.83
CA ILE A 56 8.45 9.17 -7.29
C ILE A 56 8.58 10.68 -7.05
N ASP A 57 7.97 11.50 -7.92
CA ASP A 57 7.76 12.93 -7.68
C ASP A 57 6.46 13.04 -6.90
N GLY A 58 6.55 13.44 -5.64
CA GLY A 58 5.38 13.63 -4.82
C GLY A 58 5.72 14.54 -3.66
N PRO A 59 4.90 15.56 -3.38
CA PRO A 59 4.91 16.13 -2.05
C PRO A 59 4.64 14.97 -1.08
N ILE A 60 5.25 15.01 0.11
CA ILE A 60 4.71 14.35 1.30
C ILE A 60 3.35 14.99 1.63
N THR A 61 2.39 14.91 0.70
CA THR A 61 1.02 15.21 1.01
C THR A 61 0.61 14.07 1.92
N GLU A 62 0.53 14.37 3.21
CA GLU A 62 -0.24 13.59 4.17
C GLU A 62 -1.54 13.22 3.46
N GLN A 63 -1.62 11.97 3.04
CA GLN A 63 -2.82 11.42 2.47
C GLN A 63 -3.84 11.49 3.61
N PRO A 64 -5.06 12.03 3.38
CA PRO A 64 -6.04 12.18 4.44
C PRO A 64 -6.22 10.81 5.09
N ALA A 65 -5.87 10.73 6.38
CA ALA A 65 -6.19 9.59 7.21
C ALA A 65 -7.65 9.26 6.92
N ALA A 66 -7.87 8.03 6.46
CA ALA A 66 -9.19 7.52 6.15
C ALA A 66 -10.15 8.01 7.22
N ALA A 67 -11.16 8.78 6.82
CA ALA A 67 -12.21 9.21 7.70
C ALA A 67 -12.81 7.95 8.31
N ALA A 68 -12.46 7.71 9.57
CA ALA A 68 -13.10 6.75 10.43
C ALA A 68 -14.53 7.27 10.66
N ASP A 69 -15.48 6.77 9.88
CA ASP A 69 -16.90 7.02 10.11
C ASP A 69 -17.54 5.78 10.75
N LYS A 70 -17.74 5.95 12.06
CA LYS A 70 -18.81 5.44 12.95
C LYS A 70 -18.87 3.98 13.39
#